data_AF-A0A259HIY2-F1
#
_entry.id   AF-A0A259HIY2-F1
#
_cell.length_a   1.000
_cell.length_b   1.000
_cell.length_c   1.000
_cell.angle_alpha   90.00
_cell.angle_beta   90.00
_cell.angle_gamma   90.00
#
_symmetry.space_group_name_H-M   'P 1'
#
loop_
_entity.id
_entity.type
_entity.pdbx_description
1 polymer ?
#
loop_
_entity_poly.entity_id
_entity_poly.type
_entity_poly.pdbx_seq_one_letter_code
_entity_poly.pdbx_strand_id
1 'polypeptide(L)'
;NPSIVPHPDQSGMNDGAVRFVMSLRAVGEGHISSIVFREGIAKPDGTFDLWPQSHFATSMLPDDSGEACRAGDCAVTVHRHADSSLTNSVIFPITERQAGGLEDLRLVRFDHGGGDYEWIGTYTAYSGSAIRSELLRTRDFRQFVLEPIEGRAGRNKGMALFPQKIDGRYCMVGRQDGKNLYLLRSDDLERWDDEGVLLMEPEFPWEFVQIGNCGSPIELDEGWLMLTHGVGPVRRYSIGAALLERTTRRVALTPVGRELLPLVRRMLEEFDTSLFAMREVGRRRVGQISLACIPTATFYFLPTVIARFNADYPNIRFRILDVPANEGLACVSRGEVEFGINLMGGSDPDLLFEPLLEDPFVLACRRDHPLAERGSIGWGDLAGHALITVSRASGNRTLLDAALVKSKVQLSWSYEVTHLTTSLGLVEAGLGVSVLPRLATPQGDHPLIVTMPIREPDVSRTIGIVRRRTGSLAPAAQQFLDMLLGEWRASA
;
A
#
# COMPACT_ATOMS: atom_id res chain seq x y z
N ASN A 1 -0.96 -12.59 -8.96
CA ASN A 1 -0.16 -13.43 -8.06
C ASN A 1 0.55 -14.52 -8.85
N PRO A 2 1.48 -14.17 -9.77
CA PRO A 2 2.26 -15.19 -10.48
C PRO A 2 3.12 -15.97 -9.49
N SER A 3 3.23 -17.28 -9.68
CA SER A 3 4.14 -18.13 -8.91
C SER A 3 5.26 -18.60 -9.80
N ILE A 4 6.49 -18.60 -9.28
CA ILE A 4 7.66 -19.10 -9.98
C ILE A 4 8.17 -20.32 -9.22
N VAL A 5 8.34 -21.42 -9.93
CA VAL A 5 8.84 -22.70 -9.40
C VAL A 5 9.95 -23.23 -10.29
N PRO A 6 10.90 -24.00 -9.75
CA PRO A 6 11.91 -24.67 -10.58
C PRO A 6 11.21 -25.60 -11.59
N HIS A 7 11.68 -25.59 -12.82
CA HIS A 7 11.25 -26.50 -13.88
C HIS A 7 11.73 -27.94 -13.57
N PRO A 8 10.97 -29.01 -13.91
CA PRO A 8 11.40 -30.39 -13.66
C PRO A 8 12.71 -30.76 -14.35
N ASP A 9 12.90 -30.27 -15.58
CA ASP A 9 14.16 -30.39 -16.32
C ASP A 9 15.08 -29.20 -16.05
N GLN A 10 16.20 -29.47 -15.40
CA GLN A 10 17.31 -28.53 -15.17
C GLN A 10 18.54 -28.84 -16.06
N SER A 11 18.39 -29.70 -17.07
CA SER A 11 19.50 -30.08 -17.95
C SER A 11 20.10 -28.87 -18.66
N GLY A 12 21.43 -28.82 -18.69
CA GLY A 12 22.18 -27.71 -19.31
C GLY A 12 22.19 -26.42 -18.50
N MET A 13 21.64 -26.40 -17.28
CA MET A 13 21.82 -25.27 -16.36
C MET A 13 23.17 -25.40 -15.65
N ASN A 14 24.01 -24.36 -15.78
CA ASN A 14 25.32 -24.26 -15.15
C ASN A 14 25.37 -23.00 -14.27
N ASP A 15 26.42 -22.89 -13.46
CA ASP A 15 26.78 -21.68 -12.71
C ASP A 15 25.66 -21.14 -11.79
N GLY A 16 24.79 -22.01 -11.27
CA GLY A 16 23.69 -21.62 -10.38
C GLY A 16 22.49 -20.98 -11.07
N ALA A 17 22.44 -20.99 -12.41
CA ALA A 17 21.23 -20.65 -13.14
C ALA A 17 20.14 -21.70 -12.91
N VAL A 18 18.87 -21.27 -12.89
CA VAL A 18 17.72 -22.16 -12.66
C VAL A 18 16.70 -21.94 -13.75
N ARG A 19 16.33 -23.02 -14.45
CA ARG A 19 15.16 -23.01 -15.34
C ARG A 19 13.91 -22.98 -14.49
N PHE A 20 12.95 -22.12 -14.81
CA PHE A 20 11.73 -21.98 -14.04
C PHE A 20 10.46 -22.07 -14.90
N VAL A 21 9.37 -22.41 -14.23
CA VAL A 21 7.99 -22.25 -14.71
C VAL A 21 7.35 -21.13 -13.91
N MET A 22 6.68 -20.22 -14.60
CA MET A 22 5.90 -19.14 -14.04
C MET A 22 4.42 -19.34 -14.36
N SER A 23 3.56 -19.43 -13.34
CA SER A 23 2.11 -19.42 -13.52
C SER A 23 1.61 -18.00 -13.76
N LEU A 24 0.64 -17.87 -14.66
CA LEU A 24 -0.03 -16.62 -14.98
C LEU A 24 -1.54 -16.84 -15.11
N ARG A 25 -2.27 -15.75 -14.94
CA ARG A 25 -3.69 -15.66 -15.28
C ARG A 25 -3.80 -15.00 -16.66
N ALA A 26 -4.52 -15.64 -17.57
CA ALA A 26 -4.92 -15.04 -18.84
C ALA A 26 -6.43 -14.83 -18.88
N VAL A 27 -6.87 -13.83 -19.64
CA VAL A 27 -8.28 -13.56 -19.91
C VAL A 27 -8.43 -13.51 -21.43
N GLY A 28 -9.21 -14.44 -21.98
CA GLY A 28 -9.50 -14.52 -23.41
C GLY A 28 -10.79 -13.78 -23.79
N GLU A 29 -11.23 -13.97 -25.04
CA GLU A 29 -12.56 -13.55 -25.47
C GLU A 29 -13.63 -14.21 -24.58
N GLY A 30 -14.67 -13.44 -24.21
CA GLY A 30 -15.68 -13.89 -23.24
C GLY A 30 -15.33 -13.61 -21.77
N HIS A 31 -14.18 -12.99 -21.47
CA HIS A 31 -13.73 -12.61 -20.12
C HIS A 31 -13.53 -13.79 -19.15
N ILE A 32 -13.38 -15.01 -19.69
CA ILE A 32 -13.15 -16.22 -18.90
C ILE A 32 -11.68 -16.28 -18.46
N SER A 33 -11.47 -16.37 -17.16
CA SER A 33 -10.15 -16.50 -16.57
C SER A 33 -9.60 -17.92 -16.76
N SER A 34 -8.36 -18.02 -17.23
CA SER A 34 -7.67 -19.29 -17.50
C SER A 34 -6.27 -19.29 -16.91
N ILE A 35 -5.75 -20.48 -16.63
CA ILE A 35 -4.37 -20.67 -16.17
C ILE A 35 -3.47 -20.86 -17.38
N VAL A 36 -2.38 -20.10 -17.43
CA VAL A 36 -1.33 -20.23 -18.46
C VAL A 36 0.04 -20.24 -17.78
N PHE A 37 1.05 -20.65 -18.54
CA PHE A 37 2.41 -20.77 -18.03
C PHE A 37 3.40 -20.03 -18.93
N ARG A 38 4.54 -19.66 -18.35
CA ARG A 38 5.71 -19.15 -19.05
C ARG A 38 6.95 -19.83 -18.52
N GLU A 39 7.94 -20.02 -19.38
CA GLU A 39 9.22 -20.62 -19.02
C GLU A 39 10.34 -19.59 -19.13
N GLY A 40 11.37 -19.77 -18.31
CA GLY A 40 12.48 -18.84 -18.21
C GLY A 40 13.72 -19.43 -17.57
N ILE A 41 14.82 -18.66 -17.58
CA ILE A 41 16.03 -18.92 -16.79
C ILE A 41 16.21 -17.73 -15.86
N ALA A 42 16.31 -18.01 -14.57
CA ALA A 42 16.79 -17.07 -13.58
C ALA A 42 18.30 -17.27 -13.41
N LYS A 43 19.06 -16.17 -13.38
CA LYS A 43 20.52 -16.16 -13.23
C LYS A 43 20.91 -15.73 -11.81
N PRO A 44 22.12 -16.10 -11.33
CA PRO A 44 22.59 -15.75 -9.99
C PRO A 44 22.71 -14.24 -9.72
N ASP A 45 22.83 -13.44 -10.78
CA ASP A 45 22.91 -11.97 -10.70
C ASP A 45 21.54 -11.30 -10.48
N GLY A 46 20.46 -12.09 -10.34
CA GLY A 46 19.09 -11.62 -10.15
C GLY A 46 18.36 -11.27 -11.45
N THR A 47 19.02 -11.39 -12.61
CA THR A 47 18.35 -11.22 -13.91
C THR A 47 17.62 -12.50 -14.32
N PHE A 48 16.64 -12.35 -15.21
CA PHE A 48 15.96 -13.52 -15.79
C PHE A 48 15.58 -13.27 -17.25
N ASP A 49 15.60 -14.34 -18.03
CA ASP A 49 15.19 -14.36 -19.43
C ASP A 49 13.93 -15.22 -19.56
N LEU A 50 12.90 -14.70 -20.24
CA LEU A 50 11.69 -15.47 -20.58
C LEU A 50 11.81 -16.04 -21.98
N TRP A 51 11.25 -17.23 -22.19
CA TRP A 51 11.17 -17.84 -23.52
C TRP A 51 10.32 -16.95 -24.43
N PRO A 52 10.55 -16.93 -25.75
CA PRO A 52 9.70 -16.19 -26.67
C PRO A 52 8.22 -16.55 -26.51
N GLN A 53 7.34 -15.59 -26.74
CA GLN A 53 5.90 -15.87 -26.78
C GLN A 53 5.57 -16.56 -28.11
N SER A 54 4.80 -17.65 -28.04
CA SER A 54 4.27 -18.28 -29.24
C SER A 54 3.10 -17.50 -29.80
N HIS A 55 2.92 -17.64 -31.11
CA HIS A 55 1.81 -17.07 -31.86
C HIS A 55 0.50 -17.83 -31.65
N PHE A 56 0.55 -19.05 -31.15
CA PHE A 56 -0.62 -19.92 -30.98
C PHE A 56 -0.71 -20.48 -29.55
N ALA A 57 -1.94 -20.53 -29.05
CA ALA A 57 -2.29 -21.18 -27.80
C ALA A 57 -2.94 -22.55 -28.08
N THR A 58 -2.65 -23.54 -27.25
CA THR A 58 -3.24 -24.88 -27.32
C THR A 58 -4.00 -25.14 -26.01
N SER A 59 -5.27 -25.54 -26.10
CA SER A 59 -6.01 -25.98 -24.92
C SER A 59 -5.42 -27.29 -24.41
N MET A 60 -5.23 -27.41 -23.10
CA MET A 60 -5.10 -28.73 -22.49
C MET A 60 -6.45 -29.43 -22.56
N LEU A 61 -6.44 -30.74 -22.81
CA LEU A 61 -7.65 -31.53 -22.98
C LEU A 61 -7.87 -32.38 -21.74
N PRO A 62 -9.08 -32.44 -21.18
CA PRO A 62 -9.37 -33.39 -20.13
C PRO A 62 -9.30 -34.81 -20.68
N ASP A 63 -8.97 -35.77 -19.81
CA ASP A 63 -9.27 -37.18 -20.09
C ASP A 63 -10.76 -37.33 -20.43
N ASP A 64 -11.13 -38.43 -21.12
CA ASP A 64 -12.50 -38.90 -21.34
C ASP A 64 -13.17 -39.25 -19.99
N SER A 65 -13.28 -38.25 -19.13
CA SER A 65 -14.04 -38.22 -17.89
C SER A 65 -15.49 -38.03 -18.33
N GLY A 66 -16.30 -39.07 -18.11
CA GLY A 66 -17.70 -39.08 -18.53
C GLY A 66 -18.47 -37.84 -18.05
N GLU A 67 -19.60 -37.53 -18.69
CA GLU A 67 -20.43 -36.36 -18.39
C GLU A 67 -20.72 -36.16 -16.89
N ALA A 68 -20.74 -37.23 -16.10
CA ALA A 68 -20.89 -37.21 -14.64
C ALA A 68 -19.79 -36.42 -13.90
N CYS A 69 -18.55 -36.40 -14.40
CA CYS A 69 -17.45 -35.66 -13.78
C CYS A 69 -17.54 -34.15 -13.99
N ARG A 70 -18.18 -33.69 -15.08
CA ARG A 70 -18.32 -32.25 -15.37
C ARG A 70 -19.37 -31.57 -14.48
N ALA A 71 -20.35 -32.35 -14.01
CA ALA A 71 -21.43 -31.91 -13.12
C ALA A 71 -21.15 -32.14 -11.62
N GLY A 72 -20.06 -32.85 -11.26
CA GLY A 72 -19.74 -33.28 -9.90
C GLY A 72 -18.55 -32.58 -9.26
N ASP A 73 -18.38 -32.78 -7.95
CA ASP A 73 -17.18 -32.38 -7.18
C ASP A 73 -16.13 -33.50 -7.24
N CYS A 74 -15.58 -33.77 -8.43
CA CYS A 74 -14.57 -34.81 -8.62
C CYS A 74 -13.26 -34.27 -9.20
N ALA A 75 -12.19 -35.03 -9.03
CA ALA A 75 -10.91 -34.77 -9.68
C ALA A 75 -11.03 -34.86 -11.20
N VAL A 76 -10.38 -33.94 -11.91
CA VAL A 76 -10.29 -33.92 -13.37
C VAL A 76 -8.83 -33.90 -13.78
N THR A 77 -8.45 -34.82 -14.66
CA THR A 77 -7.10 -34.84 -15.23
C THR A 77 -7.12 -34.15 -16.59
N VAL A 78 -6.16 -33.27 -16.85
CA VAL A 78 -5.90 -32.67 -18.16
C VAL A 78 -4.50 -32.96 -18.66
N HIS A 79 -4.39 -33.02 -19.97
CA HIS A 79 -3.15 -33.29 -20.67
C HIS A 79 -2.80 -32.18 -21.63
N ARG A 80 -1.52 -31.82 -21.61
CA ARG A 80 -0.90 -31.00 -22.63
C ARG A 80 -0.77 -31.81 -23.91
N HIS A 81 -1.11 -31.21 -25.04
CA HIS A 81 -0.85 -31.81 -26.36
C HIS A 81 0.64 -32.11 -26.53
N ALA A 82 0.98 -33.28 -27.10
CA ALA A 82 2.36 -33.75 -27.21
C ALA A 82 3.29 -32.76 -27.94
N ASP A 83 2.78 -32.12 -29.00
CA ASP A 83 3.52 -31.14 -29.80
C ASP A 83 3.47 -29.71 -29.26
N SER A 84 2.79 -29.47 -28.13
CA SER A 84 2.68 -28.13 -27.53
C SER A 84 3.71 -27.92 -26.42
N SER A 85 4.31 -26.73 -26.38
CA SER A 85 5.14 -26.30 -25.25
C SER A 85 4.27 -25.86 -24.07
N LEU A 86 4.82 -25.88 -22.87
CA LEU A 86 4.10 -25.45 -21.67
C LEU A 86 3.70 -23.97 -21.78
N THR A 87 4.62 -23.16 -22.30
CA THR A 87 4.43 -21.74 -22.61
C THR A 87 3.22 -21.45 -23.52
N ASN A 88 2.79 -22.42 -24.34
CA ASN A 88 1.67 -22.25 -25.29
C ASN A 88 0.39 -22.88 -24.77
N SER A 89 0.43 -23.54 -23.63
CA SER A 89 -0.67 -24.35 -23.14
C SER A 89 -1.57 -23.56 -22.21
N VAL A 90 -2.88 -23.74 -22.37
CA VAL A 90 -3.90 -23.05 -21.60
C VAL A 90 -4.79 -24.08 -20.93
N ILE A 91 -4.97 -23.95 -19.61
CA ILE A 91 -5.98 -24.69 -18.86
C ILE A 91 -7.22 -23.80 -18.75
N PHE A 92 -8.26 -24.17 -19.50
CA PHE A 92 -9.59 -23.56 -19.43
C PHE A 92 -10.43 -24.20 -18.32
N PRO A 93 -11.50 -23.53 -17.86
CA PRO A 93 -12.53 -24.16 -17.04
C PRO A 93 -13.08 -25.47 -17.63
N ILE A 94 -13.29 -26.46 -16.77
CA ILE A 94 -13.73 -27.81 -17.17
C ILE A 94 -14.99 -28.23 -16.42
N THR A 95 -15.05 -27.96 -15.12
CA THR A 95 -16.20 -28.28 -14.27
C THR A 95 -17.14 -27.08 -14.14
N GLU A 96 -18.40 -27.33 -13.76
CA GLU A 96 -19.37 -26.25 -13.48
C GLU A 96 -18.87 -25.26 -12.40
N ARG A 97 -18.07 -25.77 -11.45
CA ARG A 97 -17.46 -24.95 -10.38
C ARG A 97 -16.43 -23.96 -10.90
N GLN A 98 -15.88 -24.21 -12.08
CA GLN A 98 -14.88 -23.37 -12.73
C GLN A 98 -15.50 -22.49 -13.84
N ALA A 99 -16.79 -22.61 -14.14
CA ALA A 99 -17.41 -22.05 -15.35
C ALA A 99 -17.20 -20.53 -15.56
N GLY A 100 -17.06 -19.76 -14.47
CA GLY A 100 -16.74 -18.33 -14.49
C GLY A 100 -15.24 -18.01 -14.52
N GLY A 101 -14.37 -19.00 -14.31
CA GLY A 101 -12.93 -18.90 -14.49
C GLY A 101 -12.09 -19.57 -13.40
N LEU A 102 -10.80 -19.67 -13.70
CA LEU A 102 -9.73 -20.14 -12.82
C LEU A 102 -8.84 -18.95 -12.44
N GLU A 103 -8.70 -18.62 -11.16
CA GLU A 103 -7.99 -17.43 -10.71
C GLU A 103 -6.82 -17.72 -9.77
N ASP A 104 -5.77 -16.90 -9.87
CA ASP A 104 -4.63 -16.82 -8.96
C ASP A 104 -4.01 -18.17 -8.55
N LEU A 105 -3.53 -18.95 -9.54
CA LEU A 105 -2.77 -20.17 -9.28
C LEU A 105 -1.48 -19.87 -8.51
N ARG A 106 -1.45 -20.31 -7.25
CA ARG A 106 -0.30 -20.26 -6.34
C ARG A 106 0.40 -21.60 -6.31
N LEU A 107 1.52 -21.69 -7.03
CA LEU A 107 2.24 -22.93 -7.32
C LEU A 107 3.50 -23.04 -6.47
N VAL A 108 3.75 -24.22 -5.92
CA VAL A 108 4.96 -24.54 -5.16
C VAL A 108 5.48 -25.93 -5.52
N ARG A 109 6.80 -26.12 -5.49
CA ARG A 109 7.39 -27.47 -5.46
C ARG A 109 7.30 -27.97 -4.03
N PHE A 110 6.44 -28.95 -3.79
CA PHE A 110 6.23 -29.55 -2.48
C PHE A 110 7.15 -30.77 -2.29
N ASP A 111 7.91 -30.78 -1.21
CA ASP A 111 8.79 -31.89 -0.81
C ASP A 111 8.05 -32.80 0.18
N HIS A 112 7.85 -34.06 -0.21
CA HIS A 112 7.27 -35.10 0.64
C HIS A 112 8.32 -35.78 1.52
N GLY A 113 9.61 -35.48 1.30
CA GLY A 113 10.75 -36.12 1.94
C GLY A 113 11.29 -37.31 1.14
N GLY A 114 12.50 -37.74 1.48
CA GLY A 114 13.13 -38.90 0.81
C GLY A 114 13.43 -38.70 -0.68
N GLY A 115 13.48 -37.45 -1.15
CA GLY A 115 13.65 -37.10 -2.56
C GLY A 115 12.36 -37.13 -3.39
N ASP A 116 11.21 -37.44 -2.76
CA ASP A 116 9.90 -37.42 -3.41
C ASP A 116 9.34 -35.98 -3.41
N TYR A 117 9.03 -35.46 -4.59
CA TYR A 117 8.44 -34.13 -4.74
C TYR A 117 7.47 -34.05 -5.91
N GLU A 118 6.51 -33.14 -5.82
CA GLU A 118 5.60 -32.77 -6.91
C GLU A 118 5.36 -31.25 -6.90
N TRP A 119 4.72 -30.72 -7.93
CA TRP A 119 4.28 -29.34 -7.96
C TRP A 119 2.80 -29.29 -7.60
N ILE A 120 2.50 -28.53 -6.55
CA ILE A 120 1.15 -28.38 -6.01
C ILE A 120 0.78 -26.92 -6.09
N GLY A 121 -0.33 -26.66 -6.74
CA GLY A 121 -0.92 -25.37 -6.91
C GLY A 121 -2.23 -25.28 -6.16
N THR A 122 -2.55 -24.11 -5.64
CA THR A 122 -3.90 -23.77 -5.18
C THR A 122 -4.42 -22.63 -6.03
N TYR A 123 -5.65 -22.75 -6.52
CA TYR A 123 -6.30 -21.71 -7.31
C TYR A 123 -7.75 -21.52 -6.86
N THR A 124 -8.35 -20.41 -7.26
CA THR A 124 -9.76 -20.14 -6.99
C THR A 124 -10.58 -20.51 -8.21
N ALA A 125 -11.46 -21.50 -8.07
CA ALA A 125 -12.50 -21.80 -9.04
C ALA A 125 -13.70 -20.87 -8.78
N TYR A 126 -14.19 -20.22 -9.84
CA TYR A 126 -15.35 -19.35 -9.79
C TYR A 126 -16.45 -19.91 -10.70
N SER A 127 -17.65 -20.14 -10.16
CA SER A 127 -18.78 -20.67 -10.94
C SER A 127 -19.63 -19.59 -11.61
N GLY A 128 -19.29 -18.31 -11.42
CA GLY A 128 -20.17 -17.18 -11.76
C GLY A 128 -21.05 -16.70 -10.59
N SER A 129 -21.20 -17.52 -9.54
CA SER A 129 -22.02 -17.21 -8.36
C SER A 129 -21.38 -17.57 -7.03
N ALA A 130 -20.42 -18.51 -7.03
CA ALA A 130 -19.70 -18.95 -5.85
C ALA A 130 -18.21 -19.14 -6.16
N ILE A 131 -17.39 -19.08 -5.11
CA ILE A 131 -15.95 -19.36 -5.17
C ILE A 131 -15.62 -20.60 -4.33
N ARG A 132 -14.55 -21.28 -4.71
CA ARG A 132 -13.92 -22.37 -3.97
C ARG A 132 -12.43 -22.40 -4.27
N SER A 133 -11.62 -22.85 -3.32
CA SER A 133 -10.21 -23.20 -3.56
C SER A 133 -10.09 -24.64 -4.07
N GLU A 134 -9.28 -24.85 -5.11
CA GLU A 134 -9.00 -26.15 -5.71
C GLU A 134 -7.49 -26.36 -5.82
N LEU A 135 -7.08 -27.63 -5.83
CA LEU A 135 -5.71 -28.07 -6.05
C LEU A 135 -5.45 -28.26 -7.55
N LEU A 136 -4.23 -27.96 -7.96
CA LEU A 136 -3.65 -28.35 -9.24
C LEU A 136 -2.35 -29.08 -8.96
N ARG A 137 -2.22 -30.34 -9.38
CA ARG A 137 -1.04 -31.17 -9.10
C ARG A 137 -0.39 -31.65 -10.39
N THR A 138 0.93 -31.65 -10.42
CA THR A 138 1.69 -32.18 -11.54
C THR A 138 3.08 -32.64 -11.10
N ARG A 139 3.65 -33.59 -11.83
CA ARG A 139 5.04 -34.03 -11.65
C ARG A 139 5.94 -33.68 -12.82
N ASP A 140 5.36 -33.27 -13.94
CA ASP A 140 6.10 -33.11 -15.21
C ASP A 140 5.61 -31.95 -16.09
N PHE A 141 4.57 -31.22 -15.66
CA PHE A 141 3.89 -30.18 -16.45
C PHE A 141 3.36 -30.65 -17.81
N ARG A 142 3.17 -31.96 -18.00
CA ARG A 142 2.47 -32.56 -19.14
C ARG A 142 1.06 -32.97 -18.77
N GLN A 143 0.92 -33.54 -17.58
CA GLN A 143 -0.37 -33.93 -17.00
C GLN A 143 -0.63 -33.10 -15.74
N PHE A 144 -1.87 -32.64 -15.58
CA PHE A 144 -2.32 -31.94 -14.38
C PHE A 144 -3.58 -32.58 -13.84
N VAL A 145 -3.63 -32.76 -12.53
CA VAL A 145 -4.84 -33.19 -11.81
C VAL A 145 -5.42 -31.97 -11.10
N LEU A 146 -6.69 -31.69 -11.34
CA LEU A 146 -7.46 -30.59 -10.76
C LEU A 146 -8.48 -31.15 -9.76
N GLU A 147 -8.39 -30.78 -8.49
CA GLU A 147 -9.14 -31.44 -7.41
C GLU A 147 -9.78 -30.43 -6.46
N PRO A 148 -11.01 -30.65 -5.98
CA PRO A 148 -11.62 -29.77 -4.99
C PRO A 148 -10.89 -29.84 -3.64
N ILE A 149 -10.74 -28.70 -2.97
CA ILE A 149 -10.38 -28.70 -1.54
C ILE A 149 -11.66 -28.82 -0.72
N GLU A 150 -11.77 -29.91 0.04
CA GLU A 150 -12.85 -30.15 0.98
C GLU A 150 -12.66 -29.40 2.31
N GLY A 151 -13.73 -29.35 3.08
CA GLY A 151 -13.73 -28.75 4.41
C GLY A 151 -14.14 -27.27 4.42
N ARG A 152 -14.04 -26.65 5.60
CA ARG A 152 -14.51 -25.27 5.82
C ARG A 152 -13.61 -24.27 5.11
N ALA A 153 -12.29 -24.45 5.20
CA ALA A 153 -11.33 -23.51 4.62
C ALA A 153 -11.35 -23.51 3.09
N GLY A 154 -11.69 -24.64 2.46
CA GLY A 154 -11.81 -24.78 1.00
C GLY A 154 -12.87 -23.88 0.36
N ARG A 155 -13.85 -23.39 1.12
CA ARG A 155 -14.90 -22.48 0.64
C ARG A 155 -14.41 -21.05 0.38
N ASN A 156 -13.22 -20.72 0.90
CA ASN A 156 -12.61 -19.41 0.73
C ASN A 156 -11.61 -19.40 -0.44
N LYS A 157 -10.86 -18.31 -0.59
CA LYS A 157 -9.88 -18.10 -1.66
C LYS A 157 -8.53 -17.65 -1.15
N GLY A 158 -7.54 -17.77 -2.04
CA GLY A 158 -6.19 -17.28 -1.80
C GLY A 158 -5.43 -18.12 -0.78
N MET A 159 -5.62 -19.44 -0.81
CA MET A 159 -4.79 -20.37 -0.05
C MET A 159 -3.40 -20.46 -0.69
N ALA A 160 -2.36 -20.69 0.10
CA ALA A 160 -0.98 -20.83 -0.34
C ALA A 160 -0.28 -21.90 0.50
N LEU A 161 0.15 -22.99 -0.14
CA LEU A 161 0.77 -24.13 0.51
C LEU A 161 2.24 -23.87 0.82
N PHE A 162 2.70 -24.23 2.02
CA PHE A 162 4.12 -24.26 2.35
C PHE A 162 4.82 -25.37 1.56
N PRO A 163 6.09 -25.24 1.18
CA PRO A 163 6.77 -26.20 0.31
C PRO A 163 7.08 -27.55 0.99
N GLN A 164 6.79 -27.71 2.28
CA GLN A 164 6.95 -28.96 3.02
C GLN A 164 5.97 -29.02 4.19
N LYS A 165 5.80 -30.22 4.76
CA LYS A 165 5.09 -30.39 6.03
C LYS A 165 5.84 -29.69 7.15
N ILE A 166 5.09 -29.07 8.07
CA ILE A 166 5.64 -28.46 9.28
C ILE A 166 5.06 -29.20 10.48
N ASP A 167 5.93 -29.68 11.36
CA ASP A 167 5.55 -30.52 12.50
C ASP A 167 4.69 -31.74 12.07
N GLY A 168 5.01 -32.33 10.91
CA GLY A 168 4.32 -33.49 10.35
C GLY A 168 2.97 -33.22 9.67
N ARG A 169 2.52 -31.96 9.61
CA ARG A 169 1.23 -31.56 9.03
C ARG A 169 1.39 -30.67 7.81
N TYR A 170 0.44 -30.73 6.87
CA TYR A 170 0.33 -29.74 5.79
C TYR A 170 -0.04 -28.39 6.40
N CYS A 171 0.60 -27.33 5.91
CA CYS A 171 0.31 -25.96 6.33
C CYS A 171 -0.02 -25.10 5.11
N MET A 172 -1.05 -24.27 5.22
CA MET A 172 -1.40 -23.27 4.22
C MET A 172 -1.62 -21.91 4.89
N VAL A 173 -1.30 -20.82 4.18
CA VAL A 173 -1.78 -19.49 4.52
C VAL A 173 -2.99 -19.17 3.67
N GLY A 174 -4.09 -18.73 4.28
CA GLY A 174 -5.30 -18.35 3.55
C GLY A 174 -6.10 -17.28 4.27
N ARG A 175 -7.16 -16.76 3.62
CA ARG A 175 -8.12 -15.86 4.27
C ARG A 175 -9.37 -16.63 4.63
N GLN A 176 -9.84 -16.54 5.87
CA GLN A 176 -11.10 -17.16 6.29
C GLN A 176 -12.26 -16.18 6.47
N ASP A 177 -11.94 -14.91 6.75
CA ASP A 177 -12.91 -13.83 6.97
C ASP A 177 -12.89 -12.77 5.85
N GLY A 178 -12.14 -13.03 4.77
CA GLY A 178 -11.94 -12.10 3.65
C GLY A 178 -10.99 -10.93 3.93
N LYS A 179 -10.56 -10.72 5.18
CA LYS A 179 -9.76 -9.57 5.60
C LYS A 179 -8.35 -9.96 6.05
N ASN A 180 -8.26 -10.96 6.92
CA ASN A 180 -7.06 -11.35 7.66
C ASN A 180 -6.43 -12.61 7.08
N LEU A 181 -5.13 -12.80 7.33
CA LEU A 181 -4.43 -14.04 6.99
C LEU A 181 -4.43 -14.99 8.18
N TYR A 182 -4.70 -16.25 7.91
CA TYR A 182 -4.75 -17.35 8.87
C TYR A 182 -3.75 -18.43 8.46
N LEU A 183 -3.09 -19.01 9.45
CA LEU A 183 -2.30 -20.24 9.30
C LEU A 183 -3.21 -21.43 9.53
N LEU A 184 -3.44 -22.18 8.46
CA LEU A 184 -4.25 -23.39 8.41
C LEU A 184 -3.35 -24.60 8.57
N ARG A 185 -3.85 -25.66 9.20
CA ARG A 185 -3.17 -26.95 9.30
C ARG A 185 -4.10 -28.10 8.93
N SER A 186 -3.55 -29.12 8.29
CA SER A 186 -4.27 -30.38 8.04
C SER A 186 -3.32 -31.58 8.00
N ASP A 187 -3.86 -32.75 8.30
CA ASP A 187 -3.17 -34.04 8.09
C ASP A 187 -3.36 -34.54 6.64
N ASP A 188 -4.32 -33.98 5.93
CA ASP A 188 -4.73 -34.35 4.59
C ASP A 188 -4.68 -33.12 3.67
N LEU A 189 -4.04 -33.26 2.51
CA LEU A 189 -3.87 -32.17 1.56
C LEU A 189 -5.21 -31.77 0.92
N GLU A 190 -6.14 -32.71 0.76
CA GLU A 190 -7.42 -32.51 0.08
C GLU A 190 -8.50 -31.97 1.02
N ARG A 191 -8.33 -32.14 2.35
CA ARG A 191 -9.35 -31.82 3.34
C ARG A 191 -8.85 -30.84 4.41
N TRP A 192 -9.49 -29.67 4.51
CA TRP A 192 -9.12 -28.60 5.43
C TRP A 192 -10.31 -28.15 6.29
N ASP A 193 -10.52 -28.86 7.40
CA ASP A 193 -11.62 -28.60 8.34
C ASP A 193 -11.31 -27.50 9.37
N ASP A 194 -10.04 -27.17 9.57
CA ASP A 194 -9.57 -26.11 10.47
C ASP A 194 -9.66 -24.72 9.82
N GLU A 195 -10.26 -23.75 10.50
CA GLU A 195 -10.30 -22.33 10.08
C GLU A 195 -8.97 -21.61 10.41
N GLY A 196 -8.08 -22.29 11.13
CA GLY A 196 -6.71 -21.85 11.38
C GLY A 196 -6.59 -20.82 12.48
N VAL A 197 -5.33 -20.44 12.70
CA VAL A 197 -4.96 -19.44 13.71
C VAL A 197 -4.64 -18.14 13.00
N LEU A 198 -5.15 -17.02 13.54
CA LEU A 198 -4.84 -15.69 13.03
C LEU A 198 -3.33 -15.48 12.93
N LEU A 199 -2.85 -15.14 11.73
CA LEU A 199 -1.44 -14.97 11.41
C LEU A 199 -1.09 -13.49 11.25
N MET A 200 -1.87 -12.74 10.47
CA MET A 200 -1.66 -11.32 10.23
C MET A 200 -2.99 -10.60 10.00
N GLU A 201 -3.08 -9.37 10.49
CA GLU A 201 -4.21 -8.46 10.28
C GLU A 201 -3.72 -7.19 9.57
N PRO A 202 -4.62 -6.45 8.90
CA PRO A 202 -4.35 -5.09 8.47
C PRO A 202 -3.93 -4.19 9.63
N GLU A 203 -2.69 -3.71 9.60
CA GLU A 203 -2.13 -2.77 10.57
C GLU A 203 -2.00 -1.36 9.98
N PHE A 204 -1.75 -1.27 8.67
CA PHE A 204 -1.41 -0.01 8.00
C PHE A 204 -2.53 0.56 7.11
N PRO A 205 -2.55 1.89 6.86
CA PRO A 205 -3.57 2.53 6.02
C PRO A 205 -3.69 1.97 4.59
N TRP A 206 -2.61 1.44 4.02
CA TRP A 206 -2.60 0.86 2.66
C TRP A 206 -3.04 -0.61 2.60
N GLU A 207 -3.24 -1.26 3.75
CA GLU A 207 -3.83 -2.60 3.86
C GLU A 207 -5.13 -2.61 4.66
N PHE A 208 -5.58 -1.42 5.08
CA PHE A 208 -6.68 -1.20 6.04
C PHE A 208 -7.97 -1.96 5.73
N VAL A 209 -8.23 -2.27 4.45
CA VAL A 209 -9.41 -3.03 4.02
C VAL A 209 -9.18 -4.54 4.12
N GLN A 210 -8.05 -5.05 3.62
CA GLN A 210 -7.71 -6.47 3.61
C GLN A 210 -6.22 -6.69 3.32
N ILE A 211 -5.68 -7.80 3.82
CA ILE A 211 -4.36 -8.34 3.48
C ILE A 211 -4.49 -9.73 2.86
N GLY A 212 -3.73 -10.01 1.81
CA GLY A 212 -3.65 -11.30 1.13
C GLY A 212 -2.21 -11.79 0.99
N ASN A 213 -1.99 -13.08 0.74
CA ASN A 213 -0.68 -13.59 0.33
C ASN A 213 -0.53 -13.50 -1.20
N CYS A 214 0.71 -13.28 -1.66
CA CYS A 214 1.07 -13.27 -3.07
C CYS A 214 1.41 -14.65 -3.63
N GLY A 215 1.68 -15.63 -2.76
CA GLY A 215 2.07 -16.99 -3.13
C GLY A 215 2.52 -17.79 -1.93
N SER A 216 3.06 -18.97 -2.21
CA SER A 216 3.62 -19.88 -1.20
C SER A 216 4.82 -19.26 -0.48
N PRO A 217 4.94 -19.45 0.84
CA PRO A 217 6.11 -19.00 1.60
C PRO A 217 7.41 -19.63 1.08
N ILE A 218 8.47 -18.82 1.03
CA ILE A 218 9.79 -19.20 0.56
C ILE A 218 10.65 -19.56 1.77
N GLU A 219 11.31 -20.71 1.72
CA GLU A 219 12.23 -21.13 2.78
C GLU A 219 13.51 -20.31 2.74
N LEU A 220 13.88 -19.73 3.88
CA LEU A 220 15.17 -19.06 4.12
C LEU A 220 15.78 -19.63 5.39
N ASP A 221 17.09 -19.46 5.57
CA ASP A 221 17.81 -19.90 6.79
C ASP A 221 17.20 -19.31 8.07
N GLU A 222 16.69 -18.08 7.98
CA GLU A 222 16.10 -17.32 9.08
C GLU A 222 14.62 -17.64 9.35
N GLY A 223 13.92 -18.31 8.42
CA GLY A 223 12.47 -18.38 8.49
C GLY A 223 11.77 -18.72 7.18
N TRP A 224 10.47 -18.42 7.14
CA TRP A 224 9.66 -18.46 5.93
C TRP A 224 9.37 -17.03 5.47
N LEU A 225 9.91 -16.63 4.33
CA LEU A 225 9.57 -15.35 3.69
C LEU A 225 8.23 -15.47 2.98
N MET A 226 7.25 -14.73 3.44
CA MET A 226 5.94 -14.61 2.83
C MET A 226 5.77 -13.23 2.21
N LEU A 227 5.52 -13.18 0.91
CA LEU A 227 5.11 -11.94 0.24
C LEU A 227 3.60 -11.75 0.40
N THR A 228 3.19 -10.55 0.78
CA THR A 228 1.79 -10.18 0.99
C THR A 228 1.38 -9.06 0.04
N HIS A 229 0.08 -8.86 -0.10
CA HIS A 229 -0.48 -7.66 -0.70
C HIS A 229 -1.57 -7.07 0.19
N GLY A 230 -1.50 -5.77 0.44
CA GLY A 230 -2.52 -4.99 1.13
C GLY A 230 -3.46 -4.30 0.15
N VAL A 231 -4.71 -4.07 0.56
CA VAL A 231 -5.65 -3.22 -0.16
C VAL A 231 -6.09 -2.07 0.74
N GLY A 232 -5.79 -0.85 0.32
CA GLY A 232 -6.20 0.38 1.01
C GLY A 232 -7.60 0.86 0.61
N PRO A 233 -8.08 1.97 1.19
CA PRO A 233 -9.43 2.51 0.95
C PRO A 233 -9.74 2.79 -0.54
N VAL A 234 -8.70 3.10 -1.32
CA VAL A 234 -8.79 3.39 -2.76
C VAL A 234 -8.60 2.15 -3.66
N ARG A 235 -8.65 0.94 -3.09
CA ARG A 235 -8.44 -0.35 -3.78
C ARG A 235 -7.11 -0.47 -4.55
N ARG A 236 -6.10 0.29 -4.15
CA ARG A 236 -4.73 0.11 -4.64
C ARG A 236 -4.10 -1.08 -3.93
N TYR A 237 -3.50 -1.97 -4.70
CA TYR A 237 -2.72 -3.08 -4.17
C TYR A 237 -1.31 -2.59 -3.83
N SER A 238 -0.83 -2.91 -2.65
CA SER A 238 0.54 -2.63 -2.20
C SER A 238 1.21 -3.95 -1.82
N ILE A 239 2.45 -4.19 -2.27
CA ILE A 239 3.20 -5.38 -1.87
C ILE A 239 3.82 -5.16 -0.48
N GLY A 240 3.76 -6.20 0.35
CA GLY A 240 4.46 -6.29 1.63
C GLY A 240 5.21 -7.62 1.74
N ALA A 241 5.92 -7.79 2.85
CA ALA A 241 6.61 -9.03 3.17
C ALA A 241 6.57 -9.27 4.68
N ALA A 242 6.55 -10.55 5.06
CA ALA A 242 6.69 -11.00 6.44
C ALA A 242 7.69 -12.16 6.49
N LEU A 243 8.58 -12.14 7.48
CA LEU A 243 9.46 -13.27 7.78
C LEU A 243 8.89 -14.01 9.00
N LEU A 244 8.42 -15.23 8.77
CA LEU A 244 7.79 -16.08 9.78
C LEU A 244 8.86 -17.00 10.41
N GLU A 245 8.82 -17.19 11.73
CA GLU A 245 9.72 -18.15 12.40
C GLU A 245 9.52 -19.58 11.90
N ARG A 246 10.61 -20.37 11.86
CA ARG A 246 10.54 -21.81 11.55
C ARG A 246 9.80 -22.63 12.61
N THR A 247 9.67 -22.13 13.84
CA THR A 247 8.95 -22.81 14.93
C THR A 247 7.53 -22.26 15.10
N THR A 248 6.53 -23.07 14.82
CA THR A 248 5.14 -22.62 14.64
C THR A 248 4.33 -22.34 15.92
N ARG A 249 4.97 -22.27 17.10
CA ARG A 249 4.29 -22.01 18.38
C ARG A 249 3.92 -20.54 18.59
N ARG A 250 4.64 -19.62 17.97
CA ARG A 250 4.31 -18.19 17.86
C ARG A 250 4.95 -17.67 16.58
N VAL A 251 4.16 -17.48 15.53
CA VAL A 251 4.66 -16.83 14.33
C VAL A 251 4.50 -15.32 14.52
N ALA A 252 5.60 -14.63 14.78
CA ALA A 252 5.69 -13.18 14.84
C ALA A 252 6.77 -12.71 13.85
N LEU A 253 6.70 -11.45 13.40
CA LEU A 253 7.81 -10.85 12.64
C LEU A 253 9.10 -10.95 13.47
N THR A 254 10.12 -11.58 12.90
CA THR A 254 11.45 -11.61 13.51
C THR A 254 11.95 -10.16 13.71
N PRO A 255 12.83 -9.89 14.70
CA PRO A 255 13.41 -8.57 14.87
C PRO A 255 14.08 -8.03 13.59
N VAL A 256 14.74 -8.90 12.84
CA VAL A 256 15.34 -8.60 11.52
C VAL A 256 14.26 -8.26 10.48
N GLY A 257 13.15 -9.00 10.47
CA GLY A 257 11.99 -8.70 9.62
C GLY A 257 11.38 -7.33 9.91
N ARG A 258 11.42 -6.84 11.15
CA ARG A 258 10.97 -5.46 11.49
C ARG A 258 11.91 -4.39 10.96
N GLU A 259 13.22 -4.65 10.91
CA GLU A 259 14.22 -3.70 10.39
C GLU A 259 14.32 -3.70 8.85
N LEU A 260 14.14 -4.87 8.22
CA LEU A 260 14.20 -5.03 6.76
C LEU A 260 12.93 -4.50 6.07
N LEU A 261 11.79 -4.57 6.75
CA LEU A 261 10.49 -4.17 6.18
C LEU A 261 10.47 -2.70 5.69
N PRO A 262 10.98 -1.69 6.43
CA PRO A 262 11.15 -0.33 5.92
C PRO A 262 12.05 -0.21 4.67
N LEU A 263 13.08 -1.04 4.55
CA LEU A 263 14.00 -1.02 3.41
C LEU A 263 13.33 -1.59 2.15
N VAL A 264 12.67 -2.74 2.28
CA VAL A 264 11.92 -3.37 1.18
C VAL A 264 10.75 -2.48 0.75
N ARG A 265 10.08 -1.80 1.69
CA ARG A 265 9.03 -0.79 1.40
C ARG A 265 9.54 0.32 0.48
N ARG A 266 10.70 0.92 0.81
CA ARG A 266 11.29 1.98 -0.03
C ARG A 266 11.59 1.50 -1.44
N MET A 267 12.16 0.30 -1.58
CA MET A 267 12.48 -0.25 -2.91
C MET A 267 11.23 -0.52 -3.74
N LEU A 268 10.15 -1.01 -3.12
CA LEU A 268 8.88 -1.26 -3.82
C LEU A 268 8.16 0.04 -4.22
N GLU A 269 8.17 1.06 -3.35
CA GLU A 269 7.63 2.39 -3.68
C GLU A 269 8.38 3.05 -4.84
N GLU A 270 9.71 2.91 -4.85
CA GLU A 270 10.58 3.43 -5.90
C GLU A 270 10.36 2.68 -7.23
N PHE A 271 10.15 1.36 -7.17
CA PHE A 271 9.81 0.53 -8.32
C PHE A 271 8.43 0.84 -8.89
N ASP A 272 7.40 0.97 -8.04
CA ASP A 272 6.07 1.38 -8.46
C ASP A 272 6.10 2.77 -9.10
N THR A 273 6.77 3.73 -8.47
CA THR A 273 6.93 5.09 -9.01
C THR A 273 7.59 5.07 -10.39
N SER A 274 8.63 4.23 -10.57
CA SER A 274 9.30 4.03 -11.85
C SER A 274 8.39 3.40 -12.91
N LEU A 275 7.60 2.37 -12.56
CA LEU A 275 6.62 1.76 -13.48
C LEU A 275 5.51 2.72 -13.87
N PHE A 276 5.04 3.57 -12.94
CA PHE A 276 4.07 4.62 -13.23
C PHE A 276 4.67 5.67 -14.18
N ALA A 277 5.90 6.11 -13.94
CA ALA A 277 6.61 7.03 -14.83
C ALA A 277 6.78 6.44 -16.24
N MET A 278 7.13 5.15 -16.36
CA MET A 278 7.28 4.47 -17.66
C MET A 278 5.95 4.28 -18.40
N ARG A 279 4.83 4.03 -17.70
CA ARG A 279 3.49 3.93 -18.31
C ARG A 279 2.96 5.28 -18.77
N GLU A 280 3.32 6.36 -18.07
CA GLU A 280 3.00 7.75 -18.44
C GLU A 280 3.77 8.22 -19.69
N VAL A 281 5.00 7.72 -19.92
CA VAL A 281 5.76 8.01 -21.16
C VAL A 281 5.02 7.52 -22.43
N GLY A 282 4.18 6.47 -22.31
CA GLY A 282 3.44 5.89 -23.43
C GLY A 282 2.08 6.56 -23.75
N ARG A 283 1.49 7.34 -22.84
CA ARG A 283 0.21 8.05 -23.08
C ARG A 283 0.46 9.55 -23.07
N ARG A 284 0.28 10.19 -24.24
CA ARG A 284 0.29 11.65 -24.43
C ARG A 284 -0.29 12.42 -23.22
N ARG A 285 0.57 13.25 -22.61
CA ARG A 285 0.33 14.36 -21.65
C ARG A 285 -1.14 14.56 -21.25
N VAL A 286 -1.54 13.96 -20.13
CA VAL A 286 -2.48 14.61 -19.21
C VAL A 286 -1.59 15.31 -18.18
N GLY A 287 -1.58 16.64 -18.16
CA GLY A 287 -0.69 17.40 -17.28
C GLY A 287 -1.01 17.12 -15.81
N GLN A 288 -0.10 16.45 -15.10
CA GLN A 288 -0.24 16.24 -13.66
C GLN A 288 0.80 17.10 -12.93
N ILE A 289 0.35 17.88 -11.94
CA ILE A 289 1.20 18.66 -11.04
C ILE A 289 1.27 17.94 -9.70
N SER A 290 2.47 17.77 -9.16
CA SER A 290 2.66 17.12 -7.85
C SER A 290 3.37 18.04 -6.87
N LEU A 291 2.78 18.21 -5.67
CA LEU A 291 3.34 19.05 -4.61
C LEU A 291 3.18 18.41 -3.22
N ALA A 292 4.12 18.70 -2.34
CA ALA A 292 3.97 18.44 -0.91
C ALA A 292 3.44 19.70 -0.21
N CYS A 293 2.53 19.57 0.73
CA CYS A 293 1.92 20.71 1.39
C CYS A 293 1.74 20.42 2.88
N ILE A 294 2.08 21.40 3.73
CA ILE A 294 1.78 21.31 5.15
C ILE A 294 0.26 21.37 5.37
N PRO A 295 -0.30 20.58 6.32
CA PRO A 295 -1.75 20.49 6.52
C PRO A 295 -2.47 21.82 6.72
N THR A 296 -1.80 22.78 7.36
CA THR A 296 -2.37 24.12 7.58
C THR A 296 -2.60 24.91 6.31
N ALA A 297 -1.80 24.69 5.26
CA ALA A 297 -1.99 25.33 3.96
C ALA A 297 -2.92 24.49 3.06
N THR A 298 -2.93 23.16 3.22
CA THR A 298 -3.77 22.24 2.44
C THR A 298 -5.26 22.47 2.63
N PHE A 299 -5.69 22.92 3.81
CA PHE A 299 -7.12 22.94 4.16
C PHE A 299 -7.87 24.20 3.69
N TYR A 300 -7.34 25.41 3.92
CA TYR A 300 -8.03 26.67 3.55
C TYR A 300 -7.41 27.39 2.36
N PHE A 301 -6.09 27.38 2.23
CA PHE A 301 -5.39 28.19 1.23
C PHE A 301 -5.29 27.49 -0.12
N LEU A 302 -4.67 26.30 -0.15
CA LEU A 302 -4.37 25.58 -1.38
C LEU A 302 -5.61 25.27 -2.25
N PRO A 303 -6.77 24.88 -1.69
CA PRO A 303 -7.97 24.61 -2.50
C PRO A 303 -8.46 25.83 -3.28
N THR A 304 -8.32 27.04 -2.71
CA THR A 304 -8.71 28.30 -3.38
C THR A 304 -7.86 28.56 -4.61
N VAL A 305 -6.54 28.38 -4.50
CA VAL A 305 -5.61 28.56 -5.62
C VAL A 305 -5.82 27.48 -6.69
N ILE A 306 -6.03 26.21 -6.29
CA ILE A 306 -6.32 25.12 -7.22
C ILE A 306 -7.63 25.34 -7.97
N ALA A 307 -8.68 25.79 -7.28
CA ALA A 307 -9.97 26.07 -7.91
C ALA A 307 -9.85 27.12 -9.02
N ARG A 308 -9.09 28.20 -8.75
CA ARG A 308 -8.80 29.23 -9.76
C ARG A 308 -7.97 28.67 -10.91
N PHE A 309 -6.91 27.93 -10.62
CA PHE A 309 -6.05 27.35 -11.65
C PHE A 309 -6.80 26.36 -12.56
N ASN A 310 -7.67 25.54 -11.99
CA ASN A 310 -8.49 24.60 -12.76
C ASN A 310 -9.54 25.30 -13.65
N ALA A 311 -9.93 26.54 -13.33
CA ALA A 311 -10.80 27.33 -14.21
C ALA A 311 -10.09 27.66 -15.53
N ASP A 312 -8.78 27.96 -15.47
CA ASP A 312 -7.96 28.26 -16.64
C ASP A 312 -7.41 26.97 -17.32
N TYR A 313 -7.24 25.89 -16.54
CA TYR A 313 -6.63 24.63 -16.99
C TYR A 313 -7.40 23.37 -16.53
N PRO A 314 -8.59 23.09 -17.09
CA PRO A 314 -9.51 22.05 -16.57
C PRO A 314 -9.03 20.60 -16.71
N ASN A 315 -8.01 20.35 -17.53
CA ASN A 315 -7.46 19.01 -17.78
C ASN A 315 -6.22 18.71 -16.92
N ILE A 316 -5.78 19.65 -16.08
CA ILE A 316 -4.64 19.42 -15.18
C ILE A 316 -5.11 18.67 -13.94
N ARG A 317 -4.34 17.65 -13.56
CA ARG A 317 -4.57 16.87 -12.33
C ARG A 317 -3.58 17.28 -11.26
N PHE A 318 -4.01 17.28 -10.00
CA PHE A 318 -3.16 17.57 -8.86
C PHE A 318 -2.94 16.32 -8.02
N ARG A 319 -1.68 16.03 -7.70
CA ARG A 319 -1.28 15.08 -6.65
C ARG A 319 -0.72 15.88 -5.47
N ILE A 320 -1.47 15.93 -4.37
CA ILE A 320 -1.08 16.67 -3.17
C ILE A 320 -0.66 15.67 -2.11
N LEU A 321 0.58 15.78 -1.63
CA LEU A 321 1.04 15.05 -0.45
C LEU A 321 0.84 15.94 0.77
N ASP A 322 -0.21 15.65 1.53
CA ASP A 322 -0.52 16.33 2.78
C ASP A 322 0.26 15.70 3.93
N VAL A 323 1.46 16.21 4.20
CA VAL A 323 2.45 15.56 5.07
C VAL A 323 3.07 16.55 6.06
N PRO A 324 3.60 16.08 7.21
CA PRO A 324 4.35 16.92 8.15
C PRO A 324 5.55 17.62 7.50
N ALA A 325 5.98 18.74 8.07
CA ALA A 325 7.00 19.59 7.48
C ALA A 325 8.30 18.85 7.10
N ASN A 326 8.82 17.99 7.99
CA ASN A 326 10.05 17.24 7.73
C ASN A 326 9.90 16.25 6.57
N GLU A 327 8.75 15.58 6.48
CA GLU A 327 8.46 14.65 5.40
C GLU A 327 8.25 15.38 4.07
N GLY A 328 7.58 16.54 4.10
CA GLY A 328 7.43 17.40 2.92
C GLY A 328 8.77 17.87 2.34
N LEU A 329 9.75 18.23 3.20
CA LEU A 329 11.12 18.54 2.74
C LEU A 329 11.76 17.33 2.08
N ALA A 330 11.60 16.16 2.68
CA ALA A 330 12.19 14.93 2.19
C ALA A 330 11.58 14.48 0.85
N CYS A 331 10.26 14.62 0.65
CA CYS A 331 9.60 14.36 -0.63
C CYS A 331 10.12 15.26 -1.75
N VAL A 332 10.36 16.56 -1.47
CA VAL A 332 10.94 17.48 -2.46
C VAL A 332 12.39 17.12 -2.74
N SER A 333 13.19 16.82 -1.72
CA SER A 333 14.59 16.42 -1.85
C SER A 333 14.75 15.15 -2.70
N ARG A 334 13.91 14.13 -2.45
CA ARG A 334 13.85 12.87 -3.23
C ARG A 334 13.25 13.03 -4.63
N GLY A 335 12.69 14.19 -4.97
CA GLY A 335 12.07 14.44 -6.28
C GLY A 335 10.75 13.71 -6.50
N GLU A 336 10.08 13.27 -5.43
CA GLU A 336 8.75 12.64 -5.48
C GLU A 336 7.63 13.63 -5.86
N VAL A 337 7.91 14.92 -5.66
CA VAL A 337 7.06 16.06 -5.98
C VAL A 337 7.92 17.17 -6.61
N GLU A 338 7.27 18.09 -7.31
CA GLU A 338 7.96 19.16 -8.04
C GLU A 338 8.43 20.29 -7.12
N PHE A 339 7.59 20.67 -6.16
CA PHE A 339 7.89 21.65 -5.12
C PHE A 339 7.02 21.39 -3.89
N GLY A 340 7.25 22.11 -2.79
CA GLY A 340 6.42 22.02 -1.60
C GLY A 340 6.09 23.37 -0.97
N ILE A 341 4.93 23.44 -0.29
CA ILE A 341 4.54 24.55 0.59
C ILE A 341 4.84 24.11 2.01
N ASN A 342 5.85 24.70 2.64
CA ASN A 342 6.42 24.16 3.87
C ASN A 342 6.87 25.25 4.85
N LEU A 343 7.18 24.82 6.08
CA LEU A 343 7.80 25.66 7.10
C LEU A 343 9.29 25.81 6.82
N MET A 344 9.86 26.96 7.19
CA MET A 344 11.30 27.13 7.25
C MET A 344 11.87 26.09 8.25
N GLY A 345 12.71 25.18 7.74
CA GLY A 345 13.29 24.07 8.49
C GLY A 345 14.81 24.10 8.50
N GLY A 346 15.42 22.99 8.94
CA GLY A 346 16.88 22.84 8.95
C GLY A 346 17.51 23.02 7.56
N SER A 347 18.78 23.44 7.53
CA SER A 347 19.51 23.74 6.29
C SER A 347 19.83 22.46 5.51
N ASP A 348 19.01 22.14 4.50
CA ASP A 348 19.37 21.18 3.47
C ASP A 348 20.07 21.94 2.32
N PRO A 349 21.34 21.61 1.98
CA PRO A 349 22.08 22.31 0.93
C PRO A 349 21.44 22.15 -0.47
N ASP A 350 20.71 21.08 -0.70
CA ASP A 350 20.12 20.74 -2.01
C ASP A 350 18.74 21.36 -2.23
N LEU A 351 18.18 21.98 -1.19
CA LEU A 351 16.89 22.67 -1.24
C LEU A 351 17.06 24.20 -1.26
N LEU A 352 16.17 24.85 -1.99
CA LEU A 352 15.94 26.29 -1.95
C LEU A 352 14.62 26.55 -1.26
N PHE A 353 14.67 27.38 -0.22
CA PHE A 353 13.49 27.87 0.48
C PHE A 353 13.25 29.34 0.11
N GLU A 354 12.07 29.63 -0.44
CA GLU A 354 11.61 30.99 -0.74
C GLU A 354 10.52 31.38 0.28
N PRO A 355 10.81 32.28 1.23
CA PRO A 355 9.83 32.73 2.22
C PRO A 355 8.63 33.40 1.56
N LEU A 356 7.42 33.05 2.01
CA LEU A 356 6.16 33.64 1.52
C LEU A 356 5.41 34.43 2.59
N LEU A 357 5.32 33.91 3.81
CA LEU A 357 4.47 34.48 4.85
C LEU A 357 5.01 34.20 6.25
N GLU A 358 4.93 35.20 7.10
CA GLU A 358 4.96 35.02 8.55
C GLU A 358 3.55 34.73 9.06
N ASP A 359 3.33 33.51 9.53
CA ASP A 359 2.04 33.02 10.02
C ASP A 359 2.04 33.06 11.56
N PRO A 360 1.37 34.04 12.20
CA PRO A 360 1.37 34.19 13.64
C PRO A 360 0.50 33.13 14.32
N PHE A 361 0.86 32.76 15.54
CA PHE A 361 0.01 31.97 16.42
C PHE A 361 -1.07 32.86 17.05
N VAL A 362 -2.30 32.36 17.04
CA VAL A 362 -3.49 33.01 17.60
C VAL A 362 -4.20 32.06 18.55
N LEU A 363 -5.00 32.62 19.46
CA LEU A 363 -5.96 31.84 20.23
C LEU A 363 -7.22 31.66 19.39
N ALA A 364 -7.72 30.43 19.29
CA ALA A 364 -9.09 30.15 18.89
C ALA A 364 -9.91 29.72 20.12
N CYS A 365 -11.05 30.37 20.31
CA CYS A 365 -12.01 30.03 21.35
C CYS A 365 -13.43 30.17 20.82
N ARG A 366 -14.42 29.64 21.54
CA ARG A 366 -15.81 29.92 21.21
C ARG A 366 -16.16 31.36 21.52
N ARG A 367 -17.12 31.92 20.78
CA ARG A 367 -17.64 33.28 21.01
C ARG A 367 -18.23 33.52 22.40
N ASP A 368 -18.74 32.47 23.05
CA ASP A 368 -19.28 32.50 24.42
C ASP A 368 -18.21 32.28 25.50
N HIS A 369 -16.94 32.10 25.14
CA HIS A 369 -15.85 31.92 26.09
C HIS A 369 -15.44 33.27 26.72
N PRO A 370 -15.10 33.34 28.03
CA PRO A 370 -14.73 34.60 28.69
C PRO A 370 -13.54 35.34 28.05
N LEU A 371 -12.64 34.62 27.39
CA LEU A 371 -11.52 35.23 26.66
C LEU A 371 -11.95 35.91 25.36
N ALA A 372 -13.10 35.55 24.77
CA ALA A 372 -13.59 36.07 23.49
C ALA A 372 -13.82 37.59 23.47
N GLU A 373 -14.10 38.18 24.63
CA GLU A 373 -14.33 39.63 24.78
C GLU A 373 -13.02 40.44 24.80
N ARG A 374 -11.87 39.76 24.94
CA ARG A 374 -10.56 40.42 24.99
C ARG A 374 -10.01 40.57 23.57
N GLY A 375 -9.85 41.80 23.09
CA GLY A 375 -9.32 42.07 21.74
C GLY A 375 -7.90 41.52 21.48
N SER A 376 -7.14 41.22 22.53
CA SER A 376 -5.90 40.45 22.52
C SER A 376 -5.64 39.84 23.89
N ILE A 377 -4.79 38.82 23.97
CA ILE A 377 -4.42 38.17 25.23
C ILE A 377 -2.91 38.01 25.38
N GLY A 378 -2.43 37.89 26.62
CA GLY A 378 -1.08 37.41 26.91
C GLY A 378 -1.05 35.90 27.18
N TRP A 379 0.14 35.30 27.11
CA TRP A 379 0.32 33.87 27.40
C TRP A 379 -0.09 33.48 28.83
N GLY A 380 0.03 34.40 29.78
CA GLY A 380 -0.39 34.19 31.18
C GLY A 380 -1.90 34.11 31.36
N ASP A 381 -2.69 34.75 30.49
CA ASP A 381 -4.17 34.72 30.54
C ASP A 381 -4.73 33.33 30.21
N LEU A 382 -3.91 32.45 29.63
CA LEU A 382 -4.29 31.06 29.33
C LEU A 382 -4.24 30.16 30.56
N ALA A 383 -3.59 30.59 31.63
CA ALA A 383 -3.49 29.82 32.87
C ALA A 383 -4.87 29.65 33.50
N GLY A 384 -5.23 28.40 33.84
CA GLY A 384 -6.52 28.08 34.45
C GLY A 384 -7.66 27.79 33.47
N HIS A 385 -7.45 27.96 32.16
CA HIS A 385 -8.39 27.51 31.14
C HIS A 385 -8.05 26.09 30.65
N ALA A 386 -9.04 25.37 30.13
CA ALA A 386 -8.81 24.08 29.48
C ALA A 386 -8.13 24.32 28.12
N LEU A 387 -6.90 23.83 27.96
CA LEU A 387 -6.09 24.08 26.76
C LEU A 387 -6.01 22.84 25.87
N ILE A 388 -6.16 23.04 24.57
CA ILE A 388 -6.03 22.02 23.54
C ILE A 388 -4.71 22.27 22.80
N THR A 389 -3.88 21.24 22.68
CA THR A 389 -2.58 21.32 22.02
C THR A 389 -2.41 20.25 20.96
N VAL A 390 -1.41 20.46 20.10
CA VAL A 390 -0.96 19.42 19.17
C VAL A 390 0.19 18.60 19.76
N SER A 391 0.33 17.37 19.25
CA SER A 391 1.34 16.43 19.71
C SER A 391 2.76 16.98 19.61
N ARG A 392 3.66 16.46 20.45
CA ARG A 392 5.09 16.84 20.48
C ARG A 392 5.84 16.55 19.17
N ALA A 393 5.30 15.71 18.29
CA ALA A 393 5.86 15.47 16.96
C ALA A 393 5.57 16.63 15.98
N SER A 394 4.68 17.56 16.32
CA SER A 394 4.33 18.69 15.47
C SER A 394 5.39 19.79 15.53
N GLY A 395 5.85 20.29 14.37
CA GLY A 395 6.72 21.47 14.30
C GLY A 395 6.11 22.71 14.99
N ASN A 396 4.78 22.82 15.02
CA ASN A 396 4.08 23.88 15.75
C ASN A 396 4.29 23.75 17.26
N ARG A 397 4.27 22.52 17.80
CA ARG A 397 4.49 22.28 19.23
C ARG A 397 5.91 22.65 19.64
N THR A 398 6.90 22.32 18.81
CA THR A 398 8.30 22.69 19.04
C THR A 398 8.47 24.21 19.13
N LEU A 399 7.86 24.98 18.21
CA LEU A 399 7.94 26.45 18.23
C LEU A 399 7.23 27.05 19.45
N LEU A 400 6.05 26.54 19.78
CA LEU A 400 5.29 26.98 20.95
C LEU A 400 6.02 26.69 22.27
N ASP A 401 6.54 25.47 22.44
CA ASP A 401 7.29 25.09 23.65
C ASP A 401 8.55 25.96 23.80
N ALA A 402 9.28 26.23 22.72
CA ALA A 402 10.45 27.11 22.76
C ALA A 402 10.09 28.55 23.18
N ALA A 403 8.96 29.09 22.68
CA ALA A 403 8.48 30.40 23.06
C ALA A 403 8.01 30.46 24.53
N LEU A 404 7.25 29.46 24.99
CA LEU A 404 6.76 29.38 26.37
C LEU A 404 7.89 29.29 27.40
N VAL A 405 8.94 28.51 27.09
CA VAL A 405 10.16 28.42 27.92
C VAL A 405 10.83 29.79 28.05
N LYS A 406 10.99 30.52 26.93
CA LYS A 406 11.61 31.86 26.93
C LYS A 406 10.79 32.86 27.75
N SER A 407 9.47 32.75 27.72
CA SER A 407 8.53 33.62 28.43
C SER A 407 8.28 33.23 29.89
N LYS A 408 8.87 32.13 30.37
CA LYS A 408 8.67 31.58 31.73
C LYS A 408 7.19 31.30 32.08
N VAL A 409 6.37 30.99 31.07
CA VAL A 409 4.96 30.64 31.25
C VAL A 409 4.83 29.12 31.23
N GLN A 410 4.19 28.57 32.26
CA GLN A 410 3.84 27.15 32.30
C GLN A 410 2.36 26.97 32.02
N LEU A 411 2.04 26.24 30.95
CA LEU A 411 0.68 25.90 30.57
C LEU A 411 0.43 24.41 30.80
N SER A 412 -0.75 24.08 31.30
CA SER A 412 -1.23 22.70 31.43
C SER A 412 -2.16 22.39 30.26
N TRP A 413 -1.76 21.43 29.42
CA TRP A 413 -2.56 20.99 28.29
C TRP A 413 -3.59 19.95 28.75
N SER A 414 -4.88 20.26 28.58
CA SER A 414 -5.99 19.37 28.96
C SER A 414 -6.26 18.31 27.89
N TYR A 415 -6.01 18.63 26.62
CA TYR A 415 -6.20 17.75 25.48
C TYR A 415 -4.98 17.80 24.56
N GLU A 416 -4.56 16.65 24.04
CA GLU A 416 -3.50 16.53 23.04
C GLU A 416 -4.05 15.82 21.80
N VAL A 417 -3.91 16.46 20.63
CA VAL A 417 -4.39 15.95 19.35
C VAL A 417 -3.27 15.87 18.30
N THR A 418 -3.46 15.06 17.27
CA THR A 418 -2.48 14.96 16.17
C THR A 418 -2.66 16.08 15.15
N HIS A 419 -3.92 16.47 14.85
CA HIS A 419 -4.24 17.42 13.79
C HIS A 419 -4.91 18.69 14.32
N LEU A 420 -4.56 19.85 13.73
CA LEU A 420 -5.13 21.14 14.12
C LEU A 420 -6.62 21.27 13.81
N THR A 421 -7.12 20.58 12.79
CA THR A 421 -8.56 20.51 12.47
C THR A 421 -9.35 19.84 13.60
N THR A 422 -8.80 18.77 14.20
CA THR A 422 -9.37 18.14 15.40
C THR A 422 -9.39 19.12 16.57
N SER A 423 -8.32 19.91 16.74
CA SER A 423 -8.27 20.95 17.78
C SER A 423 -9.42 21.94 17.65
N LEU A 424 -9.68 22.43 16.43
CA LEU A 424 -10.80 23.33 16.16
C LEU A 424 -12.17 22.69 16.46
N GLY A 425 -12.38 21.43 16.09
CA GLY A 425 -13.63 20.72 16.44
C GLY A 425 -13.85 20.60 17.94
N LEU A 426 -12.79 20.42 18.73
CA LEU A 426 -12.86 20.43 20.21
C LEU A 426 -13.18 21.83 20.76
N VAL A 427 -12.65 22.88 20.13
CA VAL A 427 -13.03 24.27 20.44
C VAL A 427 -14.51 24.48 20.16
N GLU A 428 -15.02 24.11 18.99
CA GLU A 428 -16.45 24.22 18.63
C GLU A 428 -17.36 23.51 19.64
N ALA A 429 -16.95 22.33 20.10
CA ALA A 429 -17.67 21.57 21.12
C ALA A 429 -17.64 22.21 22.53
N GLY A 430 -16.83 23.26 22.74
CA GLY A 430 -16.73 23.98 24.00
C GLY A 430 -15.88 23.28 25.06
N LEU A 431 -14.98 22.39 24.64
CA LEU A 431 -14.12 21.62 25.55
C LEU A 431 -12.91 22.41 26.03
N GLY A 432 -12.55 23.51 25.35
CA GLY A 432 -11.43 24.36 25.72
C GLY A 432 -11.08 25.39 24.65
N VAL A 433 -9.90 25.98 24.78
CA VAL A 433 -9.32 26.93 23.83
C VAL A 433 -8.02 26.38 23.25
N SER A 434 -7.69 26.75 22.02
CA SER A 434 -6.51 26.23 21.31
C SER A 434 -5.60 27.36 20.84
N VAL A 435 -4.29 27.17 20.97
CA VAL A 435 -3.29 28.02 20.34
C VAL A 435 -2.87 27.37 19.02
N LEU A 436 -3.10 28.04 17.90
CA LEU A 436 -2.77 27.52 16.58
C LEU A 436 -2.33 28.63 15.61
N PRO A 437 -1.62 28.27 14.53
CA PRO A 437 -1.27 29.24 13.49
C PRO A 437 -2.53 29.81 12.83
N ARG A 438 -2.51 31.10 12.50
CA ARG A 438 -3.65 31.81 11.90
C ARG A 438 -4.11 31.16 10.60
N LEU A 439 -3.19 30.63 9.78
CA LEU A 439 -3.54 29.94 8.54
C LEU A 439 -4.43 28.71 8.76
N ALA A 440 -4.34 28.07 9.93
CA ALA A 440 -5.16 26.92 10.27
C ALA A 440 -6.56 27.29 10.77
N THR A 441 -6.86 28.59 10.94
CA THR A 441 -8.16 29.09 11.40
C THR A 441 -9.09 29.44 10.22
N PRO A 442 -10.42 29.50 10.43
CA PRO A 442 -11.34 30.01 9.43
C PRO A 442 -10.96 31.42 8.95
N GLN A 443 -10.89 31.62 7.63
CA GLN A 443 -10.43 32.87 6.99
C GLN A 443 -11.55 33.92 6.82
N GLY A 444 -12.47 34.01 7.79
CA GLY A 444 -13.65 34.88 7.75
C GLY A 444 -14.49 34.78 9.03
N ASP A 445 -15.68 35.39 9.03
CA ASP A 445 -16.58 35.34 10.17
C ASP A 445 -17.11 33.91 10.37
N HIS A 446 -16.82 33.31 11.52
CA HIS A 446 -17.23 31.94 11.85
C HIS A 446 -18.37 31.95 12.88
N PRO A 447 -19.44 31.15 12.73
CA PRO A 447 -20.62 31.23 13.60
C PRO A 447 -20.31 30.97 15.09
N LEU A 448 -19.32 30.14 15.38
CA LEU A 448 -19.02 29.69 16.74
C LEU A 448 -17.63 30.08 17.26
N ILE A 449 -16.67 30.31 16.37
CA ILE A 449 -15.25 30.48 16.74
C ILE A 449 -14.87 31.94 16.53
N VAL A 450 -14.12 32.49 17.46
CA VAL A 450 -13.40 33.76 17.30
C VAL A 450 -11.91 33.52 17.49
N THR A 451 -11.11 34.24 16.71
CA THR A 451 -9.65 34.21 16.79
C THR A 451 -9.12 35.53 17.31
N MET A 452 -8.06 35.48 18.12
CA MET A 452 -7.44 36.68 18.68
C MET A 452 -5.94 36.56 18.82
N PRO A 453 -5.20 37.66 18.64
CA PRO A 453 -3.75 37.65 18.73
C PRO A 453 -3.30 37.38 20.16
N ILE A 454 -2.26 36.54 20.27
CA ILE A 454 -1.52 36.34 21.51
C ILE A 454 -0.29 37.24 21.44
N ARG A 455 -0.14 38.11 22.44
CA ARG A 455 0.94 39.09 22.53
C ARG A 455 1.91 38.72 23.65
N GLU A 456 3.07 39.37 23.62
CA GLU A 456 4.06 39.34 24.71
C GLU A 456 4.52 37.92 25.12
N PRO A 457 5.26 37.19 24.25
CA PRO A 457 5.75 37.59 22.94
C PRO A 457 4.81 37.20 21.79
N ASP A 458 4.90 37.93 20.68
CA ASP A 458 4.36 37.48 19.39
C ASP A 458 5.18 36.28 18.90
N VAL A 459 4.50 35.17 18.60
CA VAL A 459 5.12 33.95 18.08
C VAL A 459 4.58 33.72 16.67
N SER A 460 5.47 33.54 15.70
CA SER A 460 5.13 33.25 14.31
C SER A 460 5.99 32.12 13.76
N ARG A 461 5.61 31.63 12.58
CA ARG A 461 6.39 30.69 11.78
C ARG A 461 6.43 31.17 10.34
N THR A 462 7.58 30.98 9.69
CA THR A 462 7.74 31.31 8.28
C THR A 462 7.25 30.15 7.41
N ILE A 463 6.26 30.41 6.56
CA ILE A 463 5.80 29.51 5.49
C ILE A 463 6.46 29.96 4.18
N GLY A 464 6.87 29.01 3.36
CA GLY A 464 7.53 29.28 2.10
C GLY A 464 7.41 28.15 1.08
N ILE A 465 7.94 28.40 -0.12
CA ILE A 465 8.09 27.40 -1.15
C ILE A 465 9.44 26.72 -1.01
N VAL A 466 9.43 25.40 -1.06
CA VAL A 466 10.62 24.56 -1.11
C VAL A 466 10.73 23.94 -2.48
N ARG A 467 11.90 24.05 -3.10
CA ARG A 467 12.22 23.40 -4.37
C ARG A 467 13.64 22.87 -4.35
N ARG A 468 13.95 21.90 -5.21
CA ARG A 468 15.34 21.48 -5.44
C ARG A 468 16.14 22.61 -6.07
N ARG A 469 17.41 22.75 -5.67
CA ARG A 469 18.34 23.74 -6.24
C ARG A 469 18.68 23.42 -7.70
N THR A 470 18.67 22.14 -8.05
CA THR A 470 18.92 21.62 -9.39
C THR A 470 17.63 21.04 -9.98
N GLY A 471 17.42 21.26 -11.28
CA GLY A 471 16.22 20.81 -12.00
C GLY A 471 15.22 21.94 -12.28
N SER A 472 14.56 21.85 -13.42
CA SER A 472 13.48 22.76 -13.83
C SER A 472 12.12 22.15 -13.51
N LEU A 473 11.16 22.97 -13.07
CA LEU A 473 9.76 22.56 -12.94
C LEU A 473 9.18 22.25 -14.33
N ALA A 474 8.21 21.34 -14.39
CA ALA A 474 7.44 21.17 -15.62
C ALA A 474 6.68 22.48 -15.93
N PRO A 475 6.38 22.78 -17.21
CA PRO A 475 5.72 24.04 -17.57
C PRO A 475 4.41 24.31 -16.83
N ALA A 476 3.62 23.25 -16.59
CA ALA A 476 2.37 23.34 -15.83
C ALA A 476 2.61 23.67 -14.35
N ALA A 477 3.60 23.04 -13.72
CA ALA A 477 3.95 23.31 -12.34
C ALA A 477 4.58 24.69 -12.14
N GLN A 478 5.36 25.17 -13.10
CA GLN A 478 5.85 26.55 -13.09
C GLN A 478 4.69 27.55 -13.18
N GLN A 479 3.74 27.35 -14.10
CA GLN A 479 2.55 28.22 -14.21
C GLN A 479 1.70 28.22 -12.93
N PHE A 480 1.51 27.04 -12.33
CA PHE A 480 0.78 26.95 -11.06
C PHE A 480 1.53 27.63 -9.92
N LEU A 481 2.85 27.45 -9.84
CA LEU A 481 3.68 28.14 -8.86
C LEU A 481 3.59 29.67 -9.02
N ASP A 482 3.66 30.18 -10.24
CA ASP A 482 3.55 31.62 -10.50
C ASP A 482 2.18 32.18 -10.07
N MET A 483 1.09 31.45 -10.34
CA MET A 483 -0.25 31.81 -9.86
C MET A 483 -0.33 31.79 -8.34
N LEU A 484 0.22 30.75 -7.71
CA LEU A 484 0.25 30.61 -6.26
C LEU A 484 1.01 31.76 -5.60
N LEU A 485 2.16 32.14 -6.14
CA LEU A 485 2.93 33.30 -5.66
C LEU A 485 2.17 34.61 -5.85
N GLY A 486 1.42 34.74 -6.95
CA GLY A 486 0.54 35.89 -7.20
C GLY A 486 -0.59 36.03 -6.19
N GLU A 487 -1.30 34.94 -5.90
CA GLU A 487 -2.38 34.91 -4.90
C GLU A 487 -1.87 35.19 -3.48
N TRP A 488 -0.70 34.66 -3.16
CA TRP A 488 -0.10 34.88 -1.85
C TRP A 488 0.27 36.37 -1.64
N ARG A 489 0.80 37.03 -2.66
CA ARG A 489 1.11 38.47 -2.63
C ARG A 489 -0.13 39.37 -2.59
N ALA A 490 -1.29 38.88 -3.05
CA ALA A 490 -2.55 39.62 -2.99
C ALA A 490 -3.31 39.44 -1.68
N SER A 491 -3.01 38.37 -0.93
CA SER A 491 -3.67 38.01 0.34
C SER A 491 -2.89 38.43 1.59
N ALA A 492 -1.60 38.77 1.44
CA ALA A 492 -0.74 39.36 2.48
C ALA A 492 -0.90 40.89 2.50
#